data_AF-A0A934H9X8-F1
#
_entry.id   AF-A0A934H9X8-F1
#
_cell.length_a   1.000
_cell.length_b   1.000
_cell.length_c   1.000
_cell.angle_alpha   90.00
_cell.angle_beta   90.00
_cell.angle_gamma   90.00
#
_symmetry.space_group_name_H-M   'P 1'
#
loop_
_entity.id
_entity.type
_entity.pdbx_description
1 polymer ?
#
loop_
_entity_poly.entity_id
_entity_poly.type
_entity_poly.pdbx_seq_one_letter_code
_entity_poly.pdbx_strand_id
1 'polypeptide(L)'
;MNRRLAFLGPYLLLLPSILFLLVFFAWPMVQALLLAFQTPEGAFALGHVQQMAEDVAFKDALRNTILLVLLVVPLQVTLALIMALLIQAGLRGSGLFLYTWTIPLGISDLAAGIVWLSIFTERGYLNSFLHDIGLIQRPI
;
A
#
# COMPACT_ATOMS: atom_id res chain seq x y z
N MET A 1 3.58 3.26 -47.54
CA MET A 1 3.64 3.04 -46.08
C MET A 1 2.77 1.84 -45.74
N ASN A 2 3.38 0.68 -45.44
CA ASN A 2 2.68 -0.61 -45.36
C ASN A 2 1.69 -0.62 -44.19
N ARG A 3 0.38 -0.59 -44.48
CA ARG A 3 -0.73 -0.62 -43.49
C ARG A 3 -0.60 -1.75 -42.46
N ARG A 4 0.06 -2.86 -42.78
CA ARG A 4 0.34 -3.98 -41.84
C ARG A 4 1.39 -3.65 -40.79
N LEU A 5 2.44 -2.89 -41.13
CA LEU A 5 3.45 -2.42 -40.17
C LEU A 5 2.89 -1.34 -39.24
N ALA A 6 1.96 -0.51 -39.73
CA ALA A 6 1.25 0.45 -38.90
C ALA A 6 0.31 -0.21 -37.87
N PHE A 7 -0.27 -1.38 -38.21
CA PHE A 7 -1.11 -2.14 -37.29
C PHE A 7 -0.30 -2.98 -36.28
N LEU A 8 0.82 -3.59 -36.69
CA LEU A 8 1.66 -4.43 -35.83
C LEU A 8 2.68 -3.65 -34.98
N GLY A 9 3.05 -2.43 -35.39
CA GLY A 9 4.02 -1.59 -34.69
C GLY A 9 3.71 -1.36 -33.20
N PRO A 10 2.49 -0.95 -32.83
CA PRO A 10 2.12 -0.76 -31.42
C PRO A 10 2.24 -2.04 -30.57
N TYR A 11 1.87 -3.20 -31.12
CA TYR A 11 1.95 -4.47 -30.40
C TYR A 11 3.39 -4.93 -30.16
N LEU A 12 4.28 -4.70 -31.13
CA LEU A 12 5.70 -5.03 -30.99
C LEU A 12 6.39 -4.15 -29.92
N LEU A 13 5.95 -2.90 -29.77
CA LEU A 13 6.43 -1.99 -28.72
C LEU A 13 5.93 -2.38 -27.32
N LEU A 14 4.73 -2.96 -27.22
CA LEU A 14 4.19 -3.45 -25.94
C LEU A 14 4.78 -4.81 -25.53
N LEU A 15 5.25 -5.60 -26.50
CA LEU A 15 5.78 -6.95 -26.28
C LEU A 15 6.82 -7.05 -25.15
N PRO A 16 7.87 -6.19 -25.06
CA PRO A 16 8.83 -6.27 -23.95
C PRO A 16 8.18 -6.03 -22.57
N SER A 17 7.26 -5.06 -22.46
CA SER A 17 6.56 -4.78 -21.21
C SER A 17 5.62 -5.92 -20.81
N ILE A 18 4.91 -6.50 -21.78
CA ILE A 18 4.02 -7.66 -21.54
C ILE A 18 4.85 -8.87 -21.10
N LEU A 19 5.95 -9.18 -21.80
CA LEU A 19 6.83 -10.28 -21.42
C LEU A 19 7.40 -10.09 -20.01
N PHE A 20 7.83 -8.86 -19.68
CA PHE A 20 8.30 -8.55 -18.34
C PHE A 20 7.23 -8.79 -17.28
N LEU A 21 6.01 -8.27 -17.47
CA LEU A 21 4.88 -8.49 -16.55
C LEU A 21 4.53 -9.97 -16.43
N LEU A 22 4.54 -10.72 -17.53
CA LEU A 22 4.24 -12.15 -17.50
C LEU A 22 5.28 -12.95 -16.72
N VAL A 23 6.57 -12.69 -16.96
CA VAL A 23 7.68 -13.46 -16.34
C VAL A 23 7.88 -13.08 -14.88
N PHE A 24 7.79 -11.80 -14.53
CA PHE A 24 8.16 -11.32 -13.19
C PHE A 24 6.98 -11.08 -12.26
N PHE A 25 5.74 -10.95 -12.77
CA PHE A 25 4.55 -10.78 -11.93
C PHE A 25 3.59 -11.95 -12.08
N ALA A 26 3.11 -12.22 -13.30
CA ALA A 26 2.07 -13.22 -13.50
C ALA A 26 2.56 -14.64 -13.16
N TRP A 27 3.77 -14.99 -13.58
CA TRP A 27 4.35 -16.31 -13.31
C TRP A 27 4.53 -16.58 -11.80
N PRO A 28 5.22 -15.73 -11.00
CA PRO A 28 5.28 -15.93 -9.55
C PRO A 28 3.92 -15.93 -8.85
N MET A 29 2.98 -15.10 -9.31
CA MET A 29 1.62 -15.07 -8.76
C MET A 29 0.88 -16.38 -8.99
N VAL A 30 0.96 -16.95 -10.19
CA VAL A 30 0.39 -18.27 -10.49
C VAL A 30 1.07 -19.34 -9.67
N GLN A 31 2.40 -19.31 -9.53
CA GLN A 31 3.12 -20.26 -8.68
C GLN A 31 2.66 -20.18 -7.22
N ALA A 32 2.57 -18.97 -6.65
CA ALA A 32 2.10 -18.78 -5.28
C ALA A 32 0.66 -19.30 -5.09
N LEU A 33 -0.21 -19.07 -6.07
CA LEU A 33 -1.57 -19.60 -6.06
C LEU A 33 -1.59 -21.12 -6.11
N LEU A 34 -0.78 -21.74 -6.98
CA LEU A 34 -0.68 -23.21 -7.04
C LEU A 34 -0.17 -23.79 -5.71
N LEU A 35 0.87 -23.21 -5.12
CA LEU A 35 1.41 -23.62 -3.82
C LEU A 35 0.37 -23.52 -2.68
N ALA A 36 -0.53 -22.54 -2.74
CA ALA A 36 -1.60 -22.39 -1.76
C ALA A 36 -2.57 -23.60 -1.76
N PHE A 37 -2.65 -24.33 -2.88
CA PHE A 37 -3.57 -25.45 -3.09
C PHE A 37 -2.86 -26.78 -3.40
N GLN A 38 -1.56 -26.90 -3.17
CA GLN A 38 -0.78 -28.10 -3.44
C GLN A 38 -0.07 -28.60 -2.18
N THR A 39 -0.02 -29.93 -1.99
CA THR A 39 0.84 -30.56 -0.99
C THR A 39 2.31 -30.52 -1.44
N PRO A 40 3.29 -30.78 -0.55
CA PRO A 40 4.69 -30.91 -0.93
C PRO A 40 4.95 -31.94 -2.05
N GLU A 41 4.06 -32.94 -2.20
CA GLU A 41 4.10 -33.98 -3.22
C GLU A 41 3.38 -33.58 -4.53
N GLY A 42 2.80 -32.38 -4.61
CA GLY A 42 2.14 -31.84 -5.80
C GLY A 42 0.67 -32.24 -5.98
N ALA A 43 0.06 -32.91 -4.99
CA ALA A 43 -1.36 -33.24 -5.02
C ALA A 43 -2.21 -32.02 -4.66
N PHE A 44 -3.39 -31.88 -5.27
CA PHE A 44 -4.32 -30.80 -4.91
C PHE A 44 -4.83 -30.99 -3.48
N ALA A 45 -4.66 -29.97 -2.63
CA ALA A 45 -5.10 -30.00 -1.24
C ALA A 45 -5.59 -28.63 -0.76
N LEU A 46 -6.69 -28.65 0.00
CA LEU A 46 -7.22 -27.48 0.70
C LEU A 46 -6.63 -27.32 2.11
N GLY A 47 -5.74 -28.24 2.52
CA GLY A 47 -5.20 -28.31 3.89
C GLY A 47 -4.51 -27.03 4.34
N HIS A 48 -3.73 -26.37 3.48
CA HIS A 48 -3.05 -25.11 3.83
C HIS A 48 -4.04 -23.97 4.08
N VAL A 49 -5.11 -23.89 3.27
CA VAL A 49 -6.14 -22.85 3.43
C VAL A 49 -6.98 -23.12 4.69
N GLN A 50 -7.31 -24.38 4.95
CA GLN A 50 -8.02 -24.76 6.17
C GLN A 50 -7.17 -24.46 7.42
N GLN A 51 -5.89 -24.84 7.40
CA GLN A 51 -4.95 -24.55 8.49
C GLN A 51 -4.81 -23.05 8.73
N MET A 52 -4.74 -22.24 7.67
CA MET A 52 -4.73 -20.78 7.79
C MET A 52 -6.03 -20.25 8.40
N ALA A 53 -7.18 -20.77 7.99
CA ALA A 53 -8.48 -20.32 8.49
C ALA A 53 -8.75 -20.70 9.95
N GLU A 54 -8.17 -21.83 10.41
CA GLU A 54 -8.24 -22.31 11.79
C GLU A 54 -7.19 -21.66 12.71
N ASP A 55 -6.25 -20.88 12.16
CA ASP A 55 -5.24 -20.18 12.94
C ASP A 55 -5.88 -19.14 13.88
N VAL A 56 -5.42 -19.12 15.13
CA VAL A 56 -5.95 -18.27 16.20
C VAL A 56 -5.83 -16.77 15.88
N ALA A 57 -4.83 -16.37 15.09
CA ALA A 57 -4.58 -14.98 14.72
C ALA A 57 -5.29 -14.58 13.41
N PHE A 58 -5.77 -15.54 12.60
CA PHE A 58 -6.29 -15.25 11.26
C PHE A 58 -7.49 -14.30 11.28
N LYS A 59 -8.46 -14.56 12.17
CA LYS A 59 -9.68 -13.75 12.27
C LYS A 59 -9.36 -12.31 12.70
N ASP A 60 -8.44 -12.14 13.65
CA ASP A 60 -8.03 -10.83 14.13
C ASP A 60 -7.21 -10.07 13.08
N ALA A 61 -6.28 -10.76 12.40
CA ALA A 61 -5.53 -10.19 11.29
C ALA A 61 -6.47 -9.72 10.18
N LEU A 62 -7.42 -10.56 9.74
CA LEU A 62 -8.39 -10.22 8.71
C LEU A 62 -9.27 -9.05 9.11
N ARG A 63 -9.78 -9.05 10.35
CA ARG A 63 -10.59 -7.95 10.89
C ARG A 63 -9.80 -6.65 10.91
N ASN A 64 -8.57 -6.68 11.38
CA ASN A 64 -7.71 -5.49 11.44
C ASN A 64 -7.40 -4.95 10.04
N THR A 65 -7.07 -5.81 9.07
CA THR A 65 -6.85 -5.40 7.68
C THR A 65 -8.10 -4.78 7.08
N ILE A 66 -9.27 -5.41 7.26
CA ILE A 66 -10.55 -4.87 6.75
C ILE A 66 -10.87 -3.52 7.39
N LEU A 67 -10.72 -3.39 8.72
CA LEU A 67 -10.96 -2.13 9.43
C LEU A 67 -10.00 -1.03 8.95
N LEU A 68 -8.72 -1.36 8.77
CA LEU A 68 -7.74 -0.42 8.22
C LEU A 68 -8.15 0.03 6.82
N VAL A 69 -8.50 -0.89 5.92
CA VAL A 69 -8.93 -0.54 4.56
C VAL A 69 -10.18 0.35 4.58
N LEU A 70 -11.19 -0.02 5.38
CA LEU A 70 -12.45 0.72 5.45
C LEU A 70 -12.31 2.13 6.05
N LEU A 71 -11.30 2.37 6.90
CA LEU A 71 -11.08 3.69 7.49
C LEU A 71 -10.08 4.51 6.66
N VAL A 72 -8.95 3.91 6.29
CA VAL A 72 -7.84 4.60 5.64
C VAL A 72 -8.18 4.97 4.20
N VAL A 73 -8.78 4.06 3.42
CA VAL A 73 -9.06 4.33 1.99
C VAL A 73 -10.05 5.48 1.81
N PRO A 74 -11.21 5.52 2.50
CA PRO A 74 -12.13 6.66 2.35
C PRO A 74 -11.53 7.98 2.83
N LEU A 75 -10.72 7.96 3.90
CA LEU A 75 -10.01 9.14 4.36
C LEU A 75 -9.02 9.64 3.30
N GLN A 76 -8.20 8.74 2.74
CA GLN A 76 -7.26 9.08 1.66
C GLN A 76 -7.96 9.66 0.44
N VAL A 77 -9.07 9.06 -0.01
CA VAL A 77 -9.86 9.58 -1.15
C VAL A 77 -10.46 10.94 -0.83
N THR A 78 -11.03 11.12 0.36
CA THR A 78 -11.62 12.40 0.78
C THR A 78 -10.57 13.51 0.79
N LEU A 79 -9.41 13.24 1.39
CA LEU A 79 -8.31 14.20 1.42
C LEU A 79 -7.74 14.49 0.03
N ALA A 80 -7.62 13.48 -0.84
CA ALA A 80 -7.19 13.66 -2.22
C ALA A 80 -8.17 14.54 -3.02
N LEU A 81 -9.47 14.34 -2.83
CA LEU A 81 -10.51 15.16 -3.47
C LEU A 81 -10.50 16.60 -2.94
N ILE A 82 -10.35 16.81 -1.63
CA ILE A 82 -10.21 18.15 -1.05
C ILE A 82 -9.03 18.87 -1.72
N MET A 83 -7.88 18.20 -1.81
CA MET A 83 -6.70 18.79 -2.46
C MET A 83 -6.90 19.07 -3.95
N ALA A 84 -7.54 18.16 -4.68
CA ALA A 84 -7.88 18.36 -6.08
C ALA A 84 -8.77 19.60 -6.27
N LEU A 85 -9.78 19.79 -5.42
CA LEU A 85 -10.67 20.95 -5.44
C LEU A 85 -9.96 22.25 -5.06
N LEU A 86 -9.07 22.22 -4.07
CA LEU A 86 -8.27 23.40 -3.67
C LEU A 86 -7.37 23.90 -4.80
N ILE A 87 -6.77 22.96 -5.55
CA ILE A 87 -5.95 23.27 -6.73
C ILE A 87 -6.85 23.80 -7.86
N GLN A 88 -7.98 23.14 -8.11
CA GLN A 88 -8.93 23.55 -9.15
C GLN A 88 -9.53 24.95 -8.89
N ALA A 89 -9.77 25.30 -7.63
CA ALA A 89 -10.31 26.61 -7.24
C ALA A 89 -9.34 27.77 -7.47
N GLY A 90 -8.07 27.50 -7.83
CA GLY A 90 -7.10 28.54 -8.16
C GLY A 90 -6.71 29.44 -6.98
N LEU A 91 -6.81 28.92 -5.75
CA LEU A 91 -6.45 29.68 -4.54
C LEU A 91 -4.98 30.12 -4.61
N ARG A 92 -4.71 31.34 -4.11
CA ARG A 92 -3.35 31.86 -3.99
C ARG A 92 -2.52 30.93 -3.11
N GLY A 93 -1.42 30.39 -3.64
CA GLY A 93 -0.56 29.44 -2.95
C GLY A 93 -0.93 27.96 -3.11
N SER A 94 -1.96 27.62 -3.91
CA SER A 94 -2.36 26.23 -4.19
C SER A 94 -1.21 25.32 -4.64
N GLY A 95 -0.26 25.84 -5.42
CA GLY A 95 0.95 25.11 -5.82
C GLY A 95 1.87 24.75 -4.64
N LEU A 96 2.05 25.66 -3.67
CA LEU A 96 2.84 25.39 -2.46
C LEU A 96 2.16 24.32 -1.58
N PHE A 97 0.84 24.39 -1.44
CA PHE A 97 0.07 23.35 -0.73
C PHE A 97 0.21 21.98 -1.40
N LEU A 98 0.12 21.91 -2.73
CA LEU A 98 0.37 20.68 -3.47
C LEU A 98 1.78 20.13 -3.19
N TYR A 99 2.83 20.97 -3.27
CA TYR A 99 4.18 20.51 -3.03
C TYR A 99 4.35 19.91 -1.63
N THR A 100 3.92 20.61 -0.59
CA THR A 100 4.00 20.10 0.79
C THR A 100 3.21 18.79 0.96
N TRP A 101 2.03 18.70 0.36
CA TRP A 101 1.19 17.49 0.40
C TRP A 101 1.85 16.30 -0.30
N THR A 102 2.67 16.54 -1.32
CA THR A 102 3.28 15.51 -2.15
C THR A 102 4.59 15.01 -1.55
N ILE A 103 5.23 15.75 -0.62
CA ILE A 103 6.50 15.36 0.04
C ILE A 103 6.46 13.91 0.58
N PRO A 104 5.43 13.49 1.33
CA PRO A 104 5.41 12.14 1.91
C PRO A 104 5.38 11.02 0.87
N LEU A 105 4.89 11.27 -0.35
CA LEU A 105 4.82 10.26 -1.42
C LEU A 105 6.21 9.80 -1.90
N GLY A 106 7.25 10.60 -1.64
CA GLY A 106 8.64 10.25 -1.98
C GLY A 106 9.38 9.48 -0.87
N ILE A 107 8.77 9.28 0.30
CA ILE A 107 9.40 8.61 1.44
C ILE A 107 9.16 7.09 1.30
N SER A 108 10.21 6.28 1.50
CA SER A 108 10.07 4.82 1.52
C SER A 108 9.24 4.35 2.71
N ASP A 109 8.49 3.25 2.57
CA ASP A 109 7.68 2.68 3.65
C ASP A 109 8.49 2.38 4.93
N LEU A 110 9.72 1.89 4.79
CA LEU A 110 10.63 1.66 5.92
C LEU A 110 10.97 2.96 6.67
N ALA A 111 11.35 4.01 5.94
CA ALA A 111 11.65 5.31 6.54
C ALA A 111 10.43 5.91 7.25
N ALA A 112 9.24 5.82 6.63
CA ALA A 112 8.00 6.23 7.27
C ALA A 112 7.75 5.44 8.57
N GLY A 113 8.01 4.13 8.57
CA GLY A 113 7.94 3.30 9.77
C GLY A 113 8.90 3.72 10.88
N ILE A 114 10.14 4.07 10.56
CA ILE A 114 11.12 4.59 11.54
C ILE A 114 10.67 5.92 12.13
N VAL A 115 10.16 6.85 11.30
CA VAL A 115 9.62 8.13 11.77
C VAL A 115 8.47 7.89 12.76
N TRP A 116 7.53 7.01 12.43
CA TRP A 116 6.44 6.65 13.34
C TRP A 116 6.93 6.04 14.64
N LEU A 117 7.93 5.15 14.60
CA LEU A 117 8.54 4.57 15.79
C LEU A 117 9.18 5.65 16.69
N SER A 118 9.88 6.62 16.11
CA SER A 118 10.47 7.74 16.85
C SER A 118 9.40 8.64 17.49
N ILE A 119 8.22 8.75 16.88
CA ILE A 119 7.10 9.52 17.44
C ILE A 119 6.44 8.77 18.59
N PHE A 120 6.17 7.48 18.43
CA PHE A 120 5.32 6.69 19.32
C PHE A 120 6.05 5.83 20.35
N THR A 121 7.39 5.83 20.37
CA THR A 121 8.13 5.13 21.43
C THR A 121 7.89 5.78 22.81
N GLU A 122 8.19 5.07 23.89
CA GLU A 122 7.98 5.55 25.27
C GLU A 122 8.69 6.89 25.53
N ARG A 123 9.87 7.09 24.93
CA ARG A 123 10.63 8.36 24.97
C ARG A 123 10.49 9.17 23.68
N GLY A 124 9.41 8.95 22.95
CA GLY A 124 9.15 9.52 21.64
C GLY A 124 8.63 10.95 21.72
N TYR A 125 8.63 11.63 20.58
CA TYR A 125 8.21 13.03 20.48
C TYR A 125 6.80 13.27 21.02
N LEU A 126 5.88 12.31 20.84
CA LEU A 126 4.52 12.45 21.33
C LEU A 126 4.48 12.44 22.86
N ASN A 127 5.13 11.46 23.49
CA ASN A 127 5.14 11.33 24.95
C ASN A 127 5.85 12.52 25.63
N SER A 128 6.97 12.99 25.05
CA SER A 128 7.65 14.20 25.53
C SER A 128 6.75 15.43 25.43
N PHE A 129 6.11 15.64 24.28
CA PHE A 129 5.20 16.77 24.08
C PHE A 129 4.03 16.76 25.06
N LEU A 130 3.38 15.60 25.24
CA LEU A 130 2.25 15.44 26.17
C LEU A 130 2.64 15.64 27.63
N HIS A 131 3.85 15.24 28.02
CA HIS A 131 4.39 15.47 29.36
C HIS A 131 4.69 16.95 29.59
N ASP A 132 5.29 17.63 28.62
CA ASP A 132 5.66 19.05 28.72
C ASP A 132 4.43 19.97 28.88
N ILE A 133 3.31 19.62 28.25
CA ILE A 133 2.03 20.35 28.42
C ILE A 133 1.24 19.88 29.64
N GLY A 134 1.77 18.97 30.45
CA GLY A 134 1.20 18.51 31.71
C GLY A 134 0.00 17.55 31.58
N LEU A 135 -0.26 17.00 30.39
CA LEU A 135 -1.39 16.07 30.18
C LEU A 135 -1.10 14.66 30.70
N ILE A 136 0.17 14.25 30.75
CA ILE A 136 0.59 12.92 31.23
C ILE A 136 1.77 13.02 32.20
N GLN A 137 1.81 12.13 33.18
CA GLN A 137 2.90 12.01 34.16
C GLN A 137 3.80 10.79 33.88
N ARG A 138 3.31 9.86 33.05
CA ARG A 138 4.00 8.65 32.61
C ARG A 138 3.74 8.47 31.12
N PRO A 139 4.73 7.94 30.37
CA PRO A 139 4.55 7.68 28.94
C PRO A 139 3.40 6.69 28.71
N ILE A 140 2.63 6.94 27.66
CA ILE A 140 1.59 6.04 27.14
C ILE A 140 2.16 5.07 26.11
#